data_AF-A0A1F7FE64-F1
#
_entry.id   AF-A0A1F7FE64-F1
#
_cell.length_a   1.000
_cell.length_b   1.000
_cell.length_c   1.000
_cell.angle_alpha   90.00
_cell.angle_beta   90.00
_cell.angle_gamma   90.00
#
_symmetry.space_group_name_H-M   'P 1'
#
loop_
_entity.id
_entity.type
_entity.pdbx_description
1 polymer ?
#
loop_
_entity_poly.entity_id
_entity_poly.type
_entity_poly.pdbx_seq_one_letter_code
_entity_poly.pdbx_strand_id
1 'polypeptide(L)'
;MITFLNWISFVGLIILLLLAWNTGPFAAQFNEIDSLFPLSPYEALDESTLSPVILSDSAYNSTTHAGRTYRVIRVRYFSHMWKDGPWYGSMSIVIPDTIVNAKQGFLAMAPGGSISIQDSMNFESEYGEYNALEYGIPVASIPDQGTHFGLSDIHAISDSIHAIGFETSDFSWLAIYPSIALKSRGITMVSCLLGFPVHSAVHLGSSITANHAWRWPIFDGRIKGLAATGDIGHYRDWIPLNCDSTLPTRVVHYSCLDSFNRAKVDTLTDPFIFGKDLKVPILQIAGTNDFASPPYHIPGFLTGLAGPVHLVNAANYPHGCASWTHVESFRMWIDHVFFNRPLTRISIGEVAKTSDRLNVTAYINTDTSVQIQDVQLNYTAYSDTNYFKSVLLPGMPDSNYMNAVWVSTPMTLNGGGWQAGIALKALTETNLAYFASVKDRYNNRIGHASTSINYGLISGIGTESGPGRKEQTGFTIHCAPNPFNPLATITVDIHSPAAHSLSIFNSRGMLIRTWFIASTAKGSYKITWDGRNCNGNAVAGGLYLIRLIAGDKVYSRKAVLLR
;
A
#
# COMPACT_ATOMS: atom_id res chain seq x y z
N MET A 1 -46.45 12.99 35.02
CA MET A 1 -46.66 13.15 33.57
C MET A 1 -45.79 14.27 32.96
N ILE A 2 -45.52 15.37 33.66
CA ILE A 2 -44.74 16.51 33.14
C ILE A 2 -43.20 16.25 33.11
N THR A 3 -42.69 15.31 33.93
CA THR A 3 -41.26 14.94 33.94
C THR A 3 -40.84 13.95 32.85
N PHE A 4 -41.79 13.23 32.24
CA PHE A 4 -41.51 12.26 31.17
C PHE A 4 -41.46 12.92 29.78
N LEU A 5 -42.24 13.98 29.57
CA LEU A 5 -42.26 14.74 28.31
C LEU A 5 -41.01 15.60 28.08
N ASN A 6 -40.38 16.10 29.15
CA ASN A 6 -39.14 16.90 29.05
C ASN A 6 -37.90 16.05 28.71
N TRP A 7 -37.94 14.74 28.99
CA TRP A 7 -36.86 13.82 28.65
C TRP A 7 -36.86 13.44 27.17
N ILE A 8 -38.06 13.23 26.59
CA ILE A 8 -38.24 12.92 25.16
C ILE A 8 -37.82 14.09 24.28
N SER A 9 -38.05 15.33 24.72
CA SER A 9 -37.68 16.53 23.99
C SER A 9 -36.17 16.83 24.05
N PHE A 10 -35.47 16.45 25.13
CA PHE A 10 -34.01 16.59 25.24
C PHE A 10 -33.25 15.54 24.39
N VAL A 11 -33.73 14.28 24.37
CA VAL A 11 -33.18 13.22 23.52
C VAL A 11 -33.44 13.50 22.03
N GLY A 12 -34.63 14.01 21.70
CA GLY A 12 -34.96 14.46 20.33
C GLY A 12 -34.07 15.60 19.84
N LEU A 13 -33.71 16.55 20.72
CA LEU A 13 -32.81 17.66 20.37
C LEU A 13 -31.37 17.19 20.15
N ILE A 14 -30.89 16.21 20.94
CA ILE A 14 -29.56 15.61 20.78
C ILE A 14 -29.48 14.80 19.47
N ILE A 15 -30.54 14.06 19.11
CA ILE A 15 -30.62 13.33 17.84
C ILE A 15 -30.65 14.30 16.66
N LEU A 16 -31.40 15.41 16.75
CA LEU A 16 -31.43 16.46 15.72
C LEU A 16 -30.10 17.22 15.61
N LEU A 17 -29.38 17.45 16.72
CA LEU A 17 -28.04 18.04 16.72
C LEU A 17 -26.97 17.08 16.17
N LEU A 18 -27.10 15.77 16.42
CA LEU A 18 -26.23 14.73 15.82
C LEU A 18 -26.48 14.56 14.32
N LEU A 19 -27.74 14.64 13.87
CA LEU A 19 -28.09 14.65 12.46
C LEU A 19 -27.63 15.94 11.74
N ALA A 20 -27.69 17.09 12.43
CA ALA A 20 -27.21 18.37 11.89
C ALA A 20 -25.67 18.50 11.90
N TRP A 21 -24.95 17.73 12.71
CA TRP A 21 -23.49 17.66 12.63
C TRP A 21 -23.01 16.83 11.43
N ASN A 22 -23.90 16.01 10.86
CA ASN A 22 -23.65 15.12 9.73
C ASN A 22 -24.00 15.74 8.36
N THR A 23 -24.09 17.07 8.26
CA THR A 23 -24.38 17.77 6.99
C THR A 23 -23.21 18.65 6.50
N GLY A 24 -22.01 18.49 7.06
CA GLY A 24 -20.81 19.10 6.51
C GLY A 24 -20.36 18.41 5.21
N PRO A 25 -19.50 19.06 4.40
CA PRO A 25 -18.97 18.47 3.16
C PRO A 25 -18.23 17.14 3.36
N PHE A 26 -17.77 16.85 4.58
CA PHE A 26 -17.18 15.56 4.97
C PHE A 26 -18.23 14.44 5.13
N ALA A 27 -19.41 14.73 5.67
CA ALA A 27 -20.47 13.73 5.86
C ALA A 27 -21.22 13.42 4.56
N ALA A 28 -21.32 14.40 3.65
CA ALA A 28 -21.77 14.16 2.28
C ALA A 28 -20.85 13.20 1.50
N GLN A 29 -19.54 13.22 1.79
CA GLN A 29 -18.55 12.36 1.15
C GLN A 29 -18.64 10.89 1.63
N PHE A 30 -19.01 10.67 2.91
CA PHE A 30 -19.27 9.33 3.45
C PHE A 30 -20.55 8.71 2.85
N ASN A 31 -21.62 9.48 2.69
CA ASN A 31 -22.86 9.02 2.04
C ASN A 31 -22.67 8.61 0.57
N GLU A 32 -21.73 9.26 -0.15
CA GLU A 32 -21.44 8.92 -1.54
C GLU A 32 -20.67 7.60 -1.65
N ILE A 33 -19.68 7.36 -0.79
CA ILE A 33 -18.88 6.13 -0.80
C ILE A 33 -19.73 4.90 -0.48
N ASP A 34 -20.59 4.99 0.52
CA ASP A 34 -21.49 3.88 0.89
C ASP A 34 -22.44 3.52 -0.24
N SER A 35 -22.87 4.51 -1.03
CA SER A 35 -23.73 4.29 -2.21
C SER A 35 -23.05 3.59 -3.39
N LEU A 36 -21.71 3.52 -3.40
CA LEU A 36 -20.94 2.81 -4.43
C LEU A 36 -20.82 1.33 -4.12
N PHE A 37 -21.01 0.92 -2.87
CA PHE A 37 -20.85 -0.47 -2.47
C PHE A 37 -22.10 -1.29 -2.86
N PRO A 38 -21.96 -2.40 -3.63
CA PRO A 38 -23.11 -3.13 -4.18
C PRO A 38 -23.96 -3.89 -3.16
N LEU A 39 -23.49 -4.01 -1.92
CA LEU A 39 -24.09 -4.87 -0.91
C LEU A 39 -24.50 -4.05 0.30
N SER A 40 -25.70 -4.31 0.82
CA SER A 40 -25.99 -3.99 2.21
C SER A 40 -25.16 -4.86 3.17
N PRO A 41 -24.93 -4.43 4.42
CA PRO A 41 -24.28 -5.27 5.43
C PRO A 41 -24.95 -6.62 5.66
N TYR A 42 -26.28 -6.71 5.47
CA TYR A 42 -27.04 -7.95 5.59
C TYR A 42 -26.78 -8.89 4.40
N GLU A 43 -26.84 -8.37 3.17
CA GLU A 43 -26.57 -9.17 1.97
C GLU A 43 -25.12 -9.66 1.94
N ALA A 44 -24.16 -8.91 2.48
CA ALA A 44 -22.78 -9.37 2.61
C ALA A 44 -22.67 -10.67 3.42
N LEU A 45 -23.54 -10.87 4.41
CA LEU A 45 -23.52 -12.00 5.35
C LEU A 45 -24.57 -13.09 5.05
N ASP A 46 -25.50 -12.86 4.13
CA ASP A 46 -26.60 -13.79 3.86
C ASP A 46 -26.16 -15.05 3.09
N GLU A 47 -26.06 -16.18 3.78
CA GLU A 47 -25.68 -17.45 3.19
C GLU A 47 -26.72 -18.01 2.21
N SER A 48 -28.00 -17.65 2.35
CA SER A 48 -29.10 -18.28 1.61
C SER A 48 -29.09 -17.96 0.11
N THR A 49 -28.46 -16.84 -0.27
CA THR A 49 -28.40 -16.36 -1.65
C THR A 49 -27.18 -16.88 -2.42
N LEU A 50 -26.20 -17.51 -1.76
CA LEU A 50 -24.92 -17.89 -2.37
C LEU A 50 -25.02 -18.94 -3.49
N SER A 51 -26.08 -19.77 -3.50
CA SER A 51 -26.30 -20.79 -4.54
C SER A 51 -25.04 -21.59 -4.93
N PRO A 52 -24.37 -22.27 -3.98
CA PRO A 52 -23.08 -22.91 -4.22
C PRO A 52 -23.15 -24.08 -5.19
N VAL A 53 -22.16 -24.16 -6.09
CA VAL A 53 -21.90 -25.28 -6.98
C VAL A 53 -20.51 -25.82 -6.69
N ILE A 54 -20.45 -26.98 -6.03
CA ILE A 54 -19.18 -27.66 -5.73
C ILE A 54 -18.60 -28.21 -7.04
N LEU A 55 -17.42 -27.70 -7.42
CA LEU A 55 -16.68 -28.13 -8.61
C LEU A 55 -15.81 -29.34 -8.31
N SER A 56 -15.16 -29.35 -7.14
CA SER A 56 -14.42 -30.50 -6.63
C SER A 56 -14.34 -30.45 -5.11
N ASP A 57 -14.26 -31.61 -4.49
CA ASP A 57 -14.12 -31.77 -3.06
C ASP A 57 -13.28 -33.02 -2.80
N SER A 58 -12.06 -32.85 -2.30
CA SER A 58 -11.09 -33.95 -2.24
C SER A 58 -10.16 -33.81 -1.05
N ALA A 59 -9.84 -34.95 -0.45
CA ALA A 59 -8.85 -35.06 0.62
C ALA A 59 -7.50 -35.49 0.05
N TYR A 60 -6.42 -34.94 0.60
CA TYR A 60 -5.05 -35.16 0.16
C TYR A 60 -4.15 -35.48 1.36
N ASN A 61 -3.15 -36.32 1.11
CA ASN A 61 -2.04 -36.46 2.04
C ASN A 61 -1.12 -35.25 1.91
N SER A 62 -0.69 -34.70 3.05
CA SER A 62 0.19 -33.54 3.06
C SER A 62 1.58 -33.88 2.51
N THR A 63 2.10 -32.99 1.68
CA THR A 63 3.48 -33.00 1.19
C THR A 63 4.41 -32.16 2.08
N THR A 64 3.83 -31.25 2.85
CA THR A 64 4.55 -30.28 3.71
C THR A 64 4.61 -30.71 5.18
N HIS A 65 3.66 -31.52 5.65
CA HIS A 65 3.52 -31.97 7.03
C HIS A 65 3.28 -33.48 7.09
N ALA A 66 4.35 -34.24 7.31
CA ALA A 66 4.29 -35.71 7.29
C ALA A 66 3.19 -36.28 8.22
N GLY A 67 2.38 -37.19 7.69
CA GLY A 67 1.30 -37.87 8.42
C GLY A 67 0.02 -37.06 8.61
N ARG A 68 -0.03 -35.81 8.12
CA ARG A 68 -1.24 -34.98 8.15
C ARG A 68 -2.00 -35.08 6.83
N THR A 69 -3.29 -34.78 6.88
CA THR A 69 -4.15 -34.67 5.69
C THR A 69 -4.82 -33.30 5.65
N TYR A 70 -5.30 -32.93 4.47
CA TYR A 70 -6.08 -31.71 4.26
C TYR A 70 -7.15 -31.95 3.21
N ARG A 71 -8.18 -31.10 3.18
CA ARG A 71 -9.27 -31.15 2.20
C ARG A 71 -9.24 -29.89 1.35
N VAL A 72 -9.42 -30.03 0.05
CA VAL A 72 -9.57 -28.89 -0.87
C VAL A 72 -10.97 -28.91 -1.46
N ILE A 73 -11.69 -27.80 -1.28
CA ILE A 73 -12.99 -27.57 -1.89
C ILE A 73 -12.84 -26.47 -2.94
N ARG A 74 -13.18 -26.78 -4.20
CA ARG A 74 -13.33 -25.79 -5.26
C ARG A 74 -14.81 -25.57 -5.51
N VAL A 75 -15.25 -24.32 -5.49
CA VAL A 75 -16.67 -23.96 -5.53
C VAL A 75 -16.90 -22.71 -6.37
N ARG A 76 -18.01 -22.71 -7.11
CA ARG A 76 -18.58 -21.50 -7.72
C ARG A 76 -19.78 -21.06 -6.90
N TYR A 77 -19.97 -19.76 -6.70
CA TYR A 77 -21.08 -19.20 -5.93
C TYR A 77 -21.60 -17.91 -6.56
N PHE A 78 -22.89 -17.66 -6.39
CA PHE A 78 -23.49 -16.35 -6.64
C PHE A 78 -23.01 -15.36 -5.57
N SER A 79 -22.52 -14.21 -6.00
CA SER A 79 -22.09 -13.15 -5.11
C SER A 79 -23.19 -12.13 -4.90
N HIS A 80 -23.53 -11.38 -5.96
CA HIS A 80 -24.46 -10.25 -5.89
C HIS A 80 -24.98 -9.88 -7.28
N MET A 81 -26.06 -9.10 -7.33
CA MET A 81 -26.48 -8.39 -8.54
C MET A 81 -25.78 -7.04 -8.58
N TRP A 82 -25.23 -6.66 -9.73
CA TRP A 82 -24.66 -5.32 -9.89
C TRP A 82 -24.85 -4.84 -11.32
N LYS A 83 -25.36 -3.61 -11.44
CA LYS A 83 -25.74 -3.01 -12.72
C LYS A 83 -26.61 -3.99 -13.52
N ASP A 84 -26.15 -4.41 -14.69
CA ASP A 84 -26.96 -5.15 -15.66
C ASP A 84 -26.85 -6.68 -15.52
N GLY A 85 -26.22 -7.20 -14.45
CA GLY A 85 -26.14 -8.65 -14.32
C GLY A 85 -25.60 -9.22 -13.00
N PRO A 86 -25.73 -10.55 -12.85
CA PRO A 86 -25.20 -11.28 -11.70
C PRO A 86 -23.68 -11.35 -11.74
N TRP A 87 -23.08 -11.33 -10.55
CA TRP A 87 -21.66 -11.61 -10.33
C TRP A 87 -21.53 -13.00 -9.68
N TYR A 88 -20.68 -13.84 -10.25
CA TYR A 88 -20.37 -15.15 -9.73
C TYR A 88 -18.90 -15.24 -9.35
N GLY A 89 -18.60 -15.63 -8.12
CA GLY A 89 -17.24 -15.94 -7.70
C GLY A 89 -16.91 -17.42 -7.92
N SER A 90 -15.63 -17.70 -8.09
CA SER A 90 -15.05 -19.04 -7.97
C SER A 90 -13.95 -18.98 -6.92
N MET A 91 -13.78 -20.01 -6.10
CA MET A 91 -12.70 -20.06 -5.11
C MET A 91 -12.23 -21.47 -4.83
N SER A 92 -11.02 -21.56 -4.29
CA SER A 92 -10.47 -22.78 -3.68
C SER A 92 -10.29 -22.55 -2.19
N ILE A 93 -10.70 -23.51 -1.36
CA ILE A 93 -10.49 -23.49 0.08
C ILE A 93 -9.70 -24.73 0.46
N VAL A 94 -8.57 -24.51 1.14
CA VAL A 94 -7.79 -25.53 1.80
C VAL A 94 -8.21 -25.57 3.27
N ILE A 95 -8.68 -26.72 3.72
CA ILE A 95 -9.18 -26.97 5.07
C ILE A 95 -8.23 -27.98 5.74
N PRO A 96 -7.63 -27.65 6.91
CA PRO A 96 -6.80 -28.61 7.62
C PRO A 96 -7.64 -29.76 8.18
N ASP A 97 -7.01 -30.92 8.41
CA ASP A 97 -7.63 -32.07 9.09
C ASP A 97 -8.25 -31.75 10.46
N THR A 98 -7.77 -30.71 11.15
CA THR A 98 -8.30 -30.27 12.44
C THR A 98 -8.31 -28.76 12.56
N ILE A 99 -9.47 -28.20 12.93
CA ILE A 99 -9.64 -26.81 13.35
C ILE A 99 -10.08 -26.82 14.81
N VAL A 100 -9.20 -26.36 15.72
CA VAL A 100 -9.53 -26.28 17.14
C VAL A 100 -10.49 -25.12 17.43
N ASN A 101 -11.36 -25.26 18.44
CA ASN A 101 -12.41 -24.27 18.75
C ASN A 101 -11.89 -22.84 18.87
N ALA A 102 -10.71 -22.64 19.49
CA ALA A 102 -10.12 -21.31 19.67
C ALA A 102 -9.70 -20.62 18.36
N LYS A 103 -9.66 -21.36 17.24
CA LYS A 103 -9.29 -20.87 15.90
C LYS A 103 -10.46 -20.90 14.92
N GLN A 104 -11.65 -21.34 15.36
CA GLN A 104 -12.86 -21.26 14.53
C GLN A 104 -13.15 -19.80 14.20
N GLY A 105 -13.55 -19.56 12.96
CA GLY A 105 -13.83 -18.24 12.45
C GLY A 105 -12.63 -17.41 12.00
N PHE A 106 -11.40 -17.95 12.06
CA PHE A 106 -10.21 -17.36 11.45
C PHE A 106 -10.02 -17.85 10.01
N LEU A 107 -9.64 -16.94 9.11
CA LEU A 107 -9.41 -17.23 7.69
C LEU A 107 -8.15 -16.50 7.19
N ALA A 108 -7.23 -17.24 6.57
CA ALA A 108 -6.18 -16.61 5.76
C ALA A 108 -6.58 -16.62 4.29
N MET A 109 -6.33 -15.52 3.60
CA MET A 109 -6.64 -15.37 2.18
C MET A 109 -5.36 -15.15 1.38
N ALA A 110 -5.05 -16.13 0.54
CA ALA A 110 -3.86 -16.16 -0.28
C ALA A 110 -4.11 -15.54 -1.67
N PRO A 111 -3.08 -14.96 -2.31
CA PRO A 111 -3.21 -14.44 -3.65
C PRO A 111 -3.57 -15.57 -4.63
N GLY A 112 -4.56 -15.33 -5.48
CA GLY A 112 -4.87 -16.22 -6.61
C GLY A 112 -4.04 -15.85 -7.83
N GLY A 113 -3.37 -16.84 -8.45
CA GLY A 113 -2.90 -16.74 -9.84
C GLY A 113 -1.82 -15.71 -10.18
N SER A 114 -0.78 -15.52 -9.37
CA SER A 114 0.39 -14.71 -9.80
C SER A 114 1.39 -15.56 -10.60
N ILE A 115 1.87 -15.03 -11.74
CA ILE A 115 2.62 -15.74 -12.80
C ILE A 115 4.14 -15.54 -12.74
N SER A 116 4.67 -14.95 -11.68
CA SER A 116 6.13 -14.85 -11.51
C SER A 116 6.64 -16.17 -10.94
N ILE A 117 7.48 -16.93 -11.66
CA ILE A 117 8.10 -18.17 -11.18
C ILE A 117 9.60 -17.92 -11.08
N GLN A 118 10.04 -17.07 -10.14
CA GLN A 118 11.47 -16.92 -9.88
C GLN A 118 12.03 -18.14 -9.11
N ASP A 119 11.22 -18.76 -8.23
CA ASP A 119 11.68 -19.79 -7.28
C ASP A 119 11.06 -21.19 -7.50
N SER A 120 10.46 -21.50 -8.66
CA SER A 120 9.75 -22.77 -8.90
C SER A 120 8.70 -23.10 -7.84
N MET A 121 8.10 -22.06 -7.26
CA MET A 121 7.24 -22.15 -6.09
C MET A 121 5.85 -22.67 -6.46
N ASN A 122 5.38 -23.68 -5.72
CA ASN A 122 4.01 -24.15 -5.85
C ASN A 122 3.10 -23.34 -4.92
N PHE A 123 2.27 -22.48 -5.52
CA PHE A 123 1.37 -21.59 -4.80
C PHE A 123 0.33 -22.35 -3.96
N GLU A 124 -0.25 -23.43 -4.49
CA GLU A 124 -1.26 -24.21 -3.78
C GLU A 124 -0.65 -24.85 -2.51
N SER A 125 0.61 -25.32 -2.58
CA SER A 125 1.27 -25.90 -1.41
C SER A 125 1.79 -24.83 -0.43
N GLU A 126 2.49 -23.80 -0.90
CA GLU A 126 3.17 -22.84 -0.01
C GLU A 126 2.22 -21.84 0.65
N TYR A 127 1.26 -21.31 -0.13
CA TYR A 127 0.28 -20.36 0.39
C TYR A 127 -0.96 -21.05 0.94
N GLY A 128 -1.36 -22.20 0.39
CA GLY A 128 -2.54 -22.96 0.79
C GLY A 128 -2.25 -24.03 1.84
N GLU A 129 -1.75 -25.19 1.40
CA GLU A 129 -1.53 -26.39 2.23
C GLU A 129 -0.73 -26.10 3.49
N TYR A 130 0.47 -25.54 3.32
CA TYR A 130 1.40 -25.30 4.41
C TYR A 130 0.76 -24.44 5.49
N ASN A 131 0.17 -23.31 5.09
CA ASN A 131 -0.43 -22.36 6.02
C ASN A 131 -1.67 -22.96 6.71
N ALA A 132 -2.49 -23.72 5.97
CA ALA A 132 -3.67 -24.34 6.56
C ALA A 132 -3.29 -25.32 7.69
N LEU A 133 -2.27 -26.16 7.45
CA LEU A 133 -1.81 -27.17 8.40
C LEU A 133 -0.98 -26.59 9.55
N GLU A 134 -0.09 -25.65 9.26
CA GLU A 134 0.77 -24.98 10.25
C GLU A 134 -0.06 -24.18 11.26
N TYR A 135 -1.03 -23.40 10.76
CA TYR A 135 -1.85 -22.55 11.62
C TYR A 135 -3.12 -23.25 12.11
N GLY A 136 -3.56 -24.35 11.50
CA GLY A 136 -4.82 -25.00 11.84
C GLY A 136 -6.04 -24.09 11.59
N ILE A 137 -5.98 -23.30 10.52
CA ILE A 137 -7.05 -22.41 10.04
C ILE A 137 -7.30 -22.68 8.54
N PRO A 138 -8.52 -22.46 8.03
CA PRO A 138 -8.75 -22.51 6.59
C PRO A 138 -7.94 -21.45 5.85
N VAL A 139 -7.50 -21.80 4.65
CA VAL A 139 -6.90 -20.85 3.69
C VAL A 139 -7.74 -20.84 2.43
N ALA A 140 -8.21 -19.66 2.03
CA ALA A 140 -8.95 -19.49 0.79
C ALA A 140 -8.14 -18.71 -0.24
N SER A 141 -8.23 -19.12 -1.51
CA SER A 141 -7.90 -18.27 -2.65
C SER A 141 -9.20 -17.85 -3.30
N ILE A 142 -9.57 -16.59 -3.08
CA ILE A 142 -10.77 -15.96 -3.66
C ILE A 142 -10.27 -15.01 -4.74
N PRO A 143 -10.07 -15.48 -5.98
CA PRO A 143 -9.68 -14.61 -7.08
C PRO A 143 -10.74 -13.54 -7.30
N ASP A 144 -10.30 -12.38 -7.77
CA ASP A 144 -11.17 -11.30 -8.23
C ASP A 144 -11.96 -11.69 -9.50
N GLN A 145 -11.69 -12.88 -10.07
CA GLN A 145 -12.30 -13.43 -11.28
C GLN A 145 -13.79 -13.77 -11.06
N GLY A 146 -14.63 -12.76 -11.18
CA GLY A 146 -16.04 -12.93 -11.48
C GLY A 146 -16.25 -13.21 -12.97
N THR A 147 -17.27 -13.98 -13.36
CA THR A 147 -17.76 -13.90 -14.76
C THR A 147 -18.75 -12.76 -14.88
N HIS A 148 -18.41 -11.73 -15.65
CA HIS A 148 -19.31 -10.60 -15.91
C HIS A 148 -19.13 -10.10 -17.36
N PHE A 149 -20.22 -9.72 -18.03
CA PHE A 149 -20.24 -9.40 -19.47
C PHE A 149 -19.62 -10.47 -20.39
N GLY A 150 -19.64 -11.75 -19.99
CA GLY A 150 -19.01 -12.84 -20.75
C GLY A 150 -17.48 -12.90 -20.65
N LEU A 151 -16.86 -12.01 -19.85
CA LEU A 151 -15.43 -12.01 -19.56
C LEU A 151 -15.15 -12.78 -18.26
N SER A 152 -13.95 -13.36 -18.17
CA SER A 152 -13.47 -14.08 -16.97
C SER A 152 -12.07 -13.63 -16.50
N ASP A 153 -11.40 -12.78 -17.27
CA ASP A 153 -10.13 -12.18 -16.90
C ASP A 153 -10.35 -10.86 -16.14
N ILE A 154 -9.67 -10.70 -14.99
CA ILE A 154 -9.86 -9.54 -14.12
C ILE A 154 -9.40 -8.23 -14.76
N HIS A 155 -8.35 -8.25 -15.57
CA HIS A 155 -7.88 -7.05 -16.25
C HIS A 155 -8.88 -6.64 -17.33
N ALA A 156 -9.37 -7.58 -18.12
CA ALA A 156 -10.39 -7.33 -19.13
C ALA A 156 -11.70 -6.79 -18.54
N ILE A 157 -12.18 -7.39 -17.44
CA ILE A 157 -13.37 -6.93 -16.72
C ILE A 157 -13.14 -5.52 -16.17
N SER A 158 -12.06 -5.32 -15.43
CA SER A 158 -11.73 -4.03 -14.81
C SER A 158 -11.59 -2.92 -15.86
N ASP A 159 -10.87 -3.18 -16.95
CA ASP A 159 -10.65 -2.19 -18.00
C ASP A 159 -11.95 -1.82 -18.72
N SER A 160 -12.84 -2.80 -18.94
CA SER A 160 -14.13 -2.59 -19.60
C SER A 160 -15.09 -1.77 -18.74
N ILE A 161 -15.22 -2.09 -17.45
CA ILE A 161 -16.11 -1.34 -16.54
C ILE A 161 -15.55 0.05 -16.21
N HIS A 162 -14.21 0.19 -16.12
CA HIS A 162 -13.58 1.49 -16.00
C HIS A 162 -13.81 2.36 -17.24
N ALA A 163 -13.71 1.80 -18.46
CA ALA A 163 -14.00 2.53 -19.69
C ALA A 163 -15.41 3.11 -19.67
N ILE A 164 -16.42 2.30 -19.31
CA ILE A 164 -17.82 2.75 -19.17
C ILE A 164 -17.91 3.88 -18.14
N GLY A 165 -17.34 3.70 -16.95
CA GLY A 165 -17.38 4.71 -15.89
C GLY A 165 -16.71 6.03 -16.28
N PHE A 166 -15.62 5.97 -17.04
CA PHE A 166 -14.91 7.16 -17.50
C PHE A 166 -15.61 7.86 -18.67
N GLU A 167 -16.16 7.11 -19.63
CA GLU A 167 -16.93 7.66 -20.75
C GLU A 167 -18.23 8.33 -20.29
N THR A 168 -18.91 7.74 -19.30
CA THR A 168 -20.18 8.23 -18.77
C THR A 168 -20.03 9.19 -17.59
N SER A 169 -18.83 9.29 -17.01
CA SER A 169 -18.58 9.94 -15.72
C SER A 169 -19.42 9.38 -14.54
N ASP A 170 -19.96 8.17 -14.68
CA ASP A 170 -20.59 7.42 -13.59
C ASP A 170 -19.53 6.54 -12.89
N PHE A 171 -18.93 7.06 -11.81
CA PHE A 171 -17.88 6.33 -11.08
C PHE A 171 -18.39 5.22 -10.16
N SER A 172 -19.70 4.93 -10.15
CA SER A 172 -20.20 3.70 -9.54
C SER A 172 -19.80 2.45 -10.34
N TRP A 173 -19.23 2.60 -11.53
CA TRP A 173 -18.62 1.53 -12.34
C TRP A 173 -17.17 1.17 -11.97
N LEU A 174 -16.56 1.85 -10.99
CA LEU A 174 -15.20 1.56 -10.56
C LEU A 174 -15.06 0.12 -10.03
N ALA A 175 -14.10 -0.63 -10.57
CA ALA A 175 -13.96 -2.08 -10.36
C ALA A 175 -13.72 -2.50 -8.91
N ILE A 176 -13.17 -1.59 -8.09
CA ILE A 176 -12.87 -1.83 -6.67
C ILE A 176 -14.11 -2.29 -5.88
N TYR A 177 -15.28 -1.67 -6.10
CA TYR A 177 -16.47 -1.92 -5.29
C TYR A 177 -17.13 -3.28 -5.54
N PRO A 178 -17.45 -3.69 -6.79
CA PRO A 178 -17.97 -5.04 -7.05
C PRO A 178 -16.94 -6.13 -6.75
N SER A 179 -15.64 -5.85 -6.88
CA SER A 179 -14.59 -6.81 -6.49
C SER A 179 -14.54 -7.02 -4.98
N ILE A 180 -14.64 -5.97 -4.17
CA ILE A 180 -14.76 -6.07 -2.71
C ILE A 180 -16.02 -6.84 -2.30
N ALA A 181 -17.15 -6.57 -2.96
CA ALA A 181 -18.40 -7.28 -2.72
C ALA A 181 -18.25 -8.78 -3.01
N LEU A 182 -17.61 -9.13 -4.13
CA LEU A 182 -17.29 -10.51 -4.49
C LEU A 182 -16.49 -11.21 -3.39
N LYS A 183 -15.40 -10.60 -2.94
CA LYS A 183 -14.55 -11.20 -1.91
C LYS A 183 -15.26 -11.32 -0.56
N SER A 184 -16.06 -10.32 -0.17
CA SER A 184 -16.86 -10.34 1.06
C SER A 184 -17.86 -11.50 1.06
N ARG A 185 -18.52 -11.74 -0.09
CA ARG A 185 -19.42 -12.89 -0.27
C ARG A 185 -18.65 -14.21 -0.28
N GLY A 186 -17.41 -14.22 -0.76
CA GLY A 186 -16.50 -15.37 -0.63
C GLY A 186 -16.22 -15.76 0.82
N ILE A 187 -16.01 -14.80 1.73
CA ILE A 187 -15.86 -15.09 3.17
C ILE A 187 -17.14 -15.73 3.74
N THR A 188 -18.30 -15.26 3.30
CA THR A 188 -19.60 -15.83 3.69
C THR A 188 -19.77 -17.24 3.13
N MET A 189 -19.30 -17.50 1.91
CA MET A 189 -19.27 -18.84 1.32
C MET A 189 -18.33 -19.80 2.08
N VAL A 190 -17.18 -19.33 2.57
CA VAL A 190 -16.33 -20.11 3.47
C VAL A 190 -17.09 -20.47 4.75
N SER A 191 -17.83 -19.53 5.33
CA SER A 191 -18.63 -19.77 6.54
C SER A 191 -19.68 -20.86 6.32
N CYS A 192 -20.42 -20.76 5.21
CA CYS A 192 -21.44 -21.73 4.79
C CYS A 192 -20.84 -23.14 4.61
N LEU A 193 -19.66 -23.27 3.98
CA LEU A 193 -19.02 -24.58 3.77
C LEU A 193 -18.45 -25.20 5.05
N LEU A 194 -18.00 -24.37 5.98
CA LEU A 194 -17.43 -24.83 7.26
C LEU A 194 -18.50 -25.11 8.33
N GLY A 195 -19.70 -24.56 8.16
CA GLY A 195 -20.79 -24.67 9.14
C GLY A 195 -20.58 -23.81 10.39
N PHE A 196 -19.67 -22.83 10.35
CA PHE A 196 -19.46 -21.83 11.40
C PHE A 196 -19.01 -20.49 10.80
N PRO A 197 -19.35 -19.36 11.44
CA PRO A 197 -19.09 -18.05 10.89
C PRO A 197 -17.60 -17.69 10.91
N VAL A 198 -17.10 -17.18 9.78
CA VAL A 198 -15.82 -16.46 9.72
C VAL A 198 -16.04 -15.03 10.21
N HIS A 199 -15.35 -14.67 11.29
CA HIS A 199 -15.40 -13.33 11.89
C HIS A 199 -14.07 -12.57 11.79
N SER A 200 -13.00 -13.24 11.36
CA SER A 200 -11.67 -12.61 11.25
C SER A 200 -10.88 -13.18 10.08
N ALA A 201 -10.52 -12.32 9.14
CA ALA A 201 -9.78 -12.67 7.94
C ALA A 201 -8.55 -11.77 7.74
N VAL A 202 -7.49 -12.35 7.19
CA VAL A 202 -6.28 -11.63 6.75
C VAL A 202 -6.06 -11.89 5.28
N HIS A 203 -5.77 -10.84 4.50
CA HIS A 203 -5.67 -10.94 3.04
C HIS A 203 -4.30 -10.53 2.54
N LEU A 204 -3.69 -11.34 1.66
CA LEU A 204 -2.58 -10.93 0.81
C LEU A 204 -3.05 -10.80 -0.64
N GLY A 205 -2.87 -9.61 -1.21
CA GLY A 205 -3.08 -9.35 -2.64
C GLY A 205 -1.78 -9.03 -3.36
N SER A 206 -1.75 -9.28 -4.67
CA SER A 206 -0.69 -8.86 -5.60
C SER A 206 -1.29 -8.01 -6.73
N SER A 207 -0.64 -6.90 -7.09
CA SER A 207 -1.05 -6.07 -8.22
C SER A 207 -2.51 -5.59 -8.08
N ILE A 208 -3.32 -5.71 -9.13
CA ILE A 208 -4.75 -5.38 -9.15
C ILE A 208 -5.55 -5.98 -7.98
N THR A 209 -5.19 -7.18 -7.51
CA THR A 209 -5.90 -7.82 -6.38
C THR A 209 -5.56 -7.16 -5.03
N ALA A 210 -4.38 -6.56 -4.90
CA ALA A 210 -4.02 -5.70 -3.78
C ALA A 210 -4.76 -4.36 -3.88
N ASN A 211 -4.79 -3.77 -5.08
CA ASN A 211 -5.50 -2.52 -5.37
C ASN A 211 -6.95 -2.57 -4.90
N HIS A 212 -7.67 -3.61 -5.31
CA HIS A 212 -9.08 -3.79 -4.95
C HIS A 212 -9.29 -4.05 -3.46
N ALA A 213 -8.27 -4.49 -2.72
CA ALA A 213 -8.41 -4.82 -1.31
C ALA A 213 -8.27 -3.61 -0.37
N TRP A 214 -7.69 -2.49 -0.82
CA TRP A 214 -7.39 -1.35 0.06
C TRP A 214 -8.62 -0.82 0.79
N ARG A 215 -9.76 -0.69 0.12
CA ARG A 215 -11.01 -0.20 0.74
C ARG A 215 -11.81 -1.27 1.47
N TRP A 216 -11.46 -2.54 1.33
CA TRP A 216 -12.25 -3.65 1.84
C TRP A 216 -12.53 -3.55 3.35
N PRO A 217 -11.56 -3.22 4.23
CA PRO A 217 -11.82 -3.14 5.67
C PRO A 217 -12.86 -2.08 6.09
N ILE A 218 -13.15 -1.12 5.21
CA ILE A 218 -14.18 -0.10 5.46
C ILE A 218 -15.58 -0.72 5.36
N PHE A 219 -15.77 -1.67 4.43
CA PHE A 219 -17.06 -2.29 4.14
C PHE A 219 -17.28 -3.63 4.83
N ASP A 220 -16.20 -4.34 5.19
CA ASP A 220 -16.28 -5.65 5.82
C ASP A 220 -15.40 -5.71 7.08
N GLY A 221 -16.06 -5.61 8.24
CA GLY A 221 -15.41 -5.66 9.54
C GLY A 221 -14.74 -6.99 9.87
N ARG A 222 -14.91 -8.04 9.05
CA ARG A 222 -14.19 -9.31 9.21
C ARG A 222 -12.71 -9.17 8.82
N ILE A 223 -12.34 -8.20 7.99
CA ILE A 223 -10.93 -7.99 7.61
C ILE A 223 -10.15 -7.40 8.78
N LYS A 224 -9.18 -8.15 9.31
CA LYS A 224 -8.35 -7.78 10.46
C LYS A 224 -6.93 -7.37 10.09
N GLY A 225 -6.50 -7.60 8.86
CA GLY A 225 -5.21 -7.15 8.36
C GLY A 225 -5.08 -7.32 6.86
N LEU A 226 -4.30 -6.43 6.24
CA LEU A 226 -4.00 -6.45 4.82
C LEU A 226 -2.50 -6.64 4.62
N ALA A 227 -2.14 -7.43 3.62
CA ALA A 227 -0.82 -7.50 3.04
C ALA A 227 -0.93 -7.21 1.53
N ALA A 228 0.00 -6.43 1.00
CA ALA A 228 0.01 -6.02 -0.38
C ALA A 228 1.42 -6.18 -0.98
N THR A 229 1.45 -6.62 -2.23
CA THR A 229 2.64 -6.60 -3.08
C THR A 229 2.28 -6.13 -4.48
N GLY A 230 3.21 -5.46 -5.16
CA GLY A 230 3.05 -5.05 -6.55
C GLY A 230 1.94 -4.06 -6.89
N ASP A 231 1.19 -3.53 -5.93
CA ASP A 231 0.43 -2.29 -6.12
C ASP A 231 0.15 -1.61 -4.76
N ILE A 232 0.53 -0.34 -4.63
CA ILE A 232 0.25 0.53 -3.47
C ILE A 232 -0.95 1.45 -3.71
N GLY A 233 -1.61 1.29 -4.85
CA GLY A 233 -2.71 2.10 -5.36
C GLY A 233 -2.22 3.44 -5.89
N HIS A 234 -2.26 3.64 -7.20
CA HIS A 234 -1.91 4.94 -7.79
C HIS A 234 -2.32 5.08 -9.27
N TYR A 235 -3.23 6.02 -9.58
CA TYR A 235 -3.46 6.48 -10.97
C TYR A 235 -2.67 7.77 -11.29
N ARG A 236 -2.51 8.64 -10.28
CA ARG A 236 -2.12 10.05 -10.48
C ARG A 236 -0.64 10.31 -10.83
N ASP A 237 0.30 9.52 -10.31
CA ASP A 237 1.75 9.73 -10.54
C ASP A 237 2.27 8.93 -11.74
N TRP A 238 1.43 8.04 -12.29
CA TRP A 238 1.78 7.05 -13.30
C TRP A 238 1.27 7.42 -14.69
N ILE A 239 0.17 8.18 -14.71
CA ILE A 239 -0.57 8.48 -15.93
C ILE A 239 -0.31 9.93 -16.30
N PRO A 240 0.13 10.21 -17.54
CA PRO A 240 0.27 11.57 -18.01
C PRO A 240 -1.02 12.36 -17.79
N LEU A 241 -0.87 13.59 -17.29
CA LEU A 241 -2.02 14.47 -17.09
C LEU A 241 -2.66 14.90 -18.42
N ASN A 242 -1.92 14.76 -19.52
CA ASN A 242 -2.41 15.00 -20.86
C ASN A 242 -3.05 13.71 -21.41
N CYS A 243 -4.20 13.88 -22.05
CA CYS A 243 -4.85 12.83 -22.82
C CYS A 243 -3.88 12.33 -23.92
N ASP A 244 -3.53 11.04 -23.86
CA ASP A 244 -2.60 10.41 -24.80
C ASP A 244 -3.22 9.10 -25.31
N SER A 245 -3.55 9.07 -26.59
CA SER A 245 -4.20 7.93 -27.25
C SER A 245 -3.28 6.74 -27.49
N THR A 246 -1.97 6.87 -27.20
CA THR A 246 -0.99 5.78 -27.35
C THR A 246 -0.93 4.85 -26.13
N LEU A 247 -1.64 5.20 -25.06
CA LEU A 247 -1.64 4.46 -23.79
C LEU A 247 -2.64 3.29 -23.82
N PRO A 248 -2.54 2.34 -22.86
CA PRO A 248 -3.58 1.32 -22.68
C PRO A 248 -4.96 1.96 -22.41
N THR A 249 -6.03 1.40 -22.96
CA THR A 249 -7.39 1.99 -22.98
C THR A 249 -7.83 2.57 -21.63
N ARG A 250 -7.74 1.81 -20.52
CA ARG A 250 -8.10 2.31 -19.19
C ARG A 250 -7.29 3.55 -18.76
N VAL A 251 -6.01 3.60 -19.14
CA VAL A 251 -5.09 4.70 -18.86
C VAL A 251 -5.45 5.90 -19.72
N VAL A 252 -5.76 5.69 -21.01
CA VAL A 252 -6.25 6.73 -21.93
C VAL A 252 -7.49 7.39 -21.33
N HIS A 253 -8.54 6.62 -21.05
CA HIS A 253 -9.80 7.17 -20.56
C HIS A 253 -9.62 7.98 -19.27
N TYR A 254 -8.86 7.47 -18.30
CA TYR A 254 -8.52 8.23 -17.09
C TYR A 254 -7.71 9.50 -17.42
N SER A 255 -6.70 9.41 -18.29
CA SER A 255 -5.85 10.53 -18.70
C SER A 255 -6.62 11.64 -19.41
N CYS A 256 -7.76 11.30 -20.02
CA CYS A 256 -8.62 12.19 -20.78
C CYS A 256 -9.78 12.77 -19.95
N LEU A 257 -9.98 12.33 -18.70
CA LEU A 257 -10.97 12.94 -17.79
C LEU A 257 -10.62 14.41 -17.53
N ASP A 258 -11.62 15.27 -17.39
CA ASP A 258 -11.38 16.62 -16.87
C ASP A 258 -10.84 16.58 -15.42
N SER A 259 -10.29 17.69 -14.96
CA SER A 259 -9.64 17.76 -13.63
C SER A 259 -10.59 17.47 -12.46
N PHE A 260 -11.89 17.77 -12.60
CA PHE A 260 -12.87 17.54 -11.53
C PHE A 260 -13.18 16.04 -11.43
N ASN A 261 -13.52 15.42 -12.56
CA ASN A 261 -13.81 13.99 -12.65
C ASN A 261 -12.61 13.13 -12.25
N ARG A 262 -11.40 13.52 -12.66
CA ARG A 262 -10.18 12.84 -12.24
C ARG A 262 -9.94 12.91 -10.74
N ALA A 263 -10.08 14.10 -10.14
CA ALA A 263 -9.97 14.24 -8.69
C ALA A 263 -11.02 13.41 -7.94
N LYS A 264 -12.22 13.27 -8.52
CA LYS A 264 -13.26 12.38 -7.97
C LYS A 264 -12.81 10.92 -8.00
N VAL A 265 -12.34 10.41 -9.14
CA VAL A 265 -11.79 9.04 -9.22
C VAL A 265 -10.68 8.83 -8.19
N ASP A 266 -9.72 9.76 -8.09
CA ASP A 266 -8.62 9.67 -7.13
C ASP A 266 -9.13 9.52 -5.70
N THR A 267 -10.11 10.34 -5.29
CA THR A 267 -10.67 10.22 -3.94
C THR A 267 -11.33 8.87 -3.67
N LEU A 268 -11.80 8.18 -4.71
CA LEU A 268 -12.51 6.91 -4.64
C LEU A 268 -11.59 5.70 -4.75
N THR A 269 -10.40 5.83 -5.36
CA THR A 269 -9.54 4.67 -5.68
C THR A 269 -8.11 4.79 -5.19
N ASP A 270 -7.62 5.97 -4.82
CA ASP A 270 -6.24 6.21 -4.44
C ASP A 270 -6.01 6.13 -2.90
N PRO A 271 -5.29 5.10 -2.41
CA PRO A 271 -4.96 4.94 -0.99
C PRO A 271 -4.13 6.09 -0.42
N PHE A 272 -3.41 6.88 -1.22
CA PHE A 272 -2.73 8.08 -0.72
C PHE A 272 -3.71 9.15 -0.24
N ILE A 273 -4.96 9.10 -0.71
CA ILE A 273 -6.00 10.07 -0.33
C ILE A 273 -6.86 9.53 0.82
N PHE A 274 -7.33 8.29 0.72
CA PHE A 274 -8.20 7.70 1.74
C PHE A 274 -7.46 6.87 2.80
N GLY A 275 -6.13 6.71 2.70
CA GLY A 275 -5.32 5.89 3.61
C GLY A 275 -5.45 6.24 5.09
N LYS A 276 -5.83 7.48 5.40
CA LYS A 276 -6.19 7.94 6.75
C LYS A 276 -7.37 7.19 7.37
N ASP A 277 -8.23 6.58 6.54
CA ASP A 277 -9.43 5.85 6.96
C ASP A 277 -9.14 4.35 7.16
N LEU A 278 -7.98 3.87 6.69
CA LEU A 278 -7.53 2.50 6.88
C LEU A 278 -6.91 2.30 8.26
N LYS A 279 -7.64 1.62 9.15
CA LYS A 279 -7.24 1.40 10.56
C LYS A 279 -6.66 0.02 10.85
N VAL A 280 -6.87 -0.94 9.94
CA VAL A 280 -6.29 -2.29 10.09
C VAL A 280 -4.76 -2.24 9.93
N PRO A 281 -4.02 -3.18 10.54
CA PRO A 281 -2.60 -3.33 10.26
C PRO A 281 -2.38 -3.63 8.77
N ILE A 282 -1.35 -3.01 8.19
CA ILE A 282 -0.96 -3.13 6.78
C ILE A 282 0.51 -3.60 6.66
N LEU A 283 0.72 -4.66 5.89
CA LEU A 283 2.03 -5.12 5.44
C LEU A 283 2.24 -4.76 3.98
N GLN A 284 3.29 -4.01 3.69
CA GLN A 284 3.78 -3.83 2.32
C GLN A 284 4.99 -4.74 2.09
N ILE A 285 4.89 -5.61 1.09
CA ILE A 285 6.01 -6.38 0.56
C ILE A 285 6.37 -5.77 -0.79
N ALA A 286 7.60 -5.34 -0.96
CA ALA A 286 8.05 -4.54 -2.08
C ALA A 286 9.19 -5.23 -2.83
N GLY A 287 8.96 -5.61 -4.10
CA GLY A 287 10.06 -6.00 -4.96
C GLY A 287 10.95 -4.81 -5.28
N THR A 288 12.26 -4.93 -5.09
CA THR A 288 13.18 -3.82 -5.38
C THR A 288 13.29 -3.49 -6.87
N ASN A 289 12.81 -4.39 -7.72
CA ASN A 289 12.82 -4.31 -9.18
C ASN A 289 11.40 -4.31 -9.75
N ASP A 290 10.39 -4.05 -8.91
CA ASP A 290 8.98 -4.08 -9.31
C ASP A 290 8.61 -2.82 -10.12
N PHE A 291 8.19 -3.02 -11.37
CA PHE A 291 7.73 -1.95 -12.25
C PHE A 291 6.37 -1.36 -11.84
N ALA A 292 5.53 -2.18 -11.18
CA ALA A 292 4.15 -1.88 -10.77
C ALA A 292 4.08 -1.28 -9.35
N SER A 293 5.19 -1.27 -8.61
CA SER A 293 5.32 -0.53 -7.35
C SER A 293 6.75 -0.07 -7.14
N PRO A 294 7.17 1.03 -7.80
CA PRO A 294 8.53 1.52 -7.68
C PRO A 294 8.83 1.81 -6.21
N PRO A 295 9.92 1.25 -5.65
CA PRO A 295 10.19 1.32 -4.21
C PRO A 295 10.26 2.74 -3.64
N TYR A 296 10.49 3.74 -4.48
CA TYR A 296 10.52 5.15 -4.12
C TYR A 296 9.15 5.73 -3.68
N HIS A 297 8.02 5.23 -4.20
CA HIS A 297 6.69 5.74 -3.79
C HIS A 297 6.26 5.19 -2.42
N ILE A 298 6.85 4.06 -2.01
CA ILE A 298 6.43 3.31 -0.83
C ILE A 298 6.59 4.10 0.48
N PRO A 299 7.70 4.82 0.74
CA PRO A 299 7.82 5.61 1.98
C PRO A 299 6.71 6.67 2.10
N GLY A 300 6.43 7.39 1.01
CA GLY A 300 5.35 8.38 0.98
C GLY A 300 3.98 7.75 1.23
N PHE A 301 3.71 6.63 0.56
CA PHE A 301 2.49 5.83 0.76
C PHE A 301 2.30 5.45 2.22
N LEU A 302 3.29 4.79 2.81
CA LEU A 302 3.21 4.27 4.17
C LEU A 302 2.99 5.37 5.21
N THR A 303 3.51 6.58 4.98
CA THR A 303 3.26 7.73 5.88
C THR A 303 1.83 8.28 5.82
N GLY A 304 1.11 8.01 4.73
CA GLY A 304 -0.29 8.43 4.56
C GLY A 304 -1.30 7.49 5.22
N LEU A 305 -0.87 6.30 5.64
CA LEU A 305 -1.73 5.29 6.25
C LEU A 305 -1.92 5.55 7.75
N ALA A 306 -3.15 5.40 8.24
CA ALA A 306 -3.43 5.56 9.68
C ALA A 306 -3.19 4.30 10.51
N GLY A 307 -3.34 3.12 9.91
CA GLY A 307 -3.14 1.84 10.56
C GLY A 307 -1.66 1.51 10.80
N PRO A 308 -1.34 0.55 11.69
CA PRO A 308 0.04 0.10 11.89
C PRO A 308 0.63 -0.45 10.58
N VAL A 309 1.75 0.11 10.13
CA VAL A 309 2.43 -0.32 8.91
C VAL A 309 3.67 -1.15 9.19
N HIS A 310 3.93 -2.11 8.31
CA HIS A 310 5.17 -2.89 8.27
C HIS A 310 5.67 -3.00 6.83
N LEU A 311 6.98 -2.90 6.64
CA LEU A 311 7.62 -2.91 5.33
C LEU A 311 8.63 -4.05 5.24
N VAL A 312 8.56 -4.79 4.13
CA VAL A 312 9.55 -5.77 3.73
C VAL A 312 9.97 -5.48 2.29
N ASN A 313 11.26 -5.35 2.04
CA ASN A 313 11.79 -5.30 0.68
C ASN A 313 12.30 -6.70 0.28
N ALA A 314 11.83 -7.19 -0.87
CA ALA A 314 12.36 -8.37 -1.54
C ALA A 314 13.43 -7.91 -2.57
N ALA A 315 14.69 -8.02 -2.18
CA ALA A 315 15.83 -7.66 -3.04
C ALA A 315 15.86 -8.52 -4.31
N ASN A 316 16.23 -7.91 -5.45
CA ASN A 316 16.28 -8.54 -6.78
C ASN A 316 14.95 -9.14 -7.26
N TYR A 317 13.84 -8.76 -6.66
CA TYR A 317 12.53 -9.30 -6.99
C TYR A 317 11.76 -8.34 -7.91
N PRO A 318 11.28 -8.81 -9.08
CA PRO A 318 10.47 -8.03 -10.01
C PRO A 318 9.01 -7.99 -9.52
N HIS A 319 8.04 -7.88 -10.43
CA HIS A 319 6.63 -7.87 -10.08
C HIS A 319 6.10 -9.26 -9.69
N GLY A 320 5.35 -9.36 -8.59
CA GLY A 320 4.65 -10.59 -8.18
C GLY A 320 4.73 -10.91 -6.69
N CYS A 321 4.58 -12.19 -6.34
CA CYS A 321 4.56 -12.66 -4.94
C CYS A 321 5.17 -14.05 -4.72
N ALA A 322 6.01 -14.50 -5.63
CA ALA A 322 6.59 -15.84 -5.68
C ALA A 322 8.07 -15.86 -5.28
N SER A 323 8.37 -15.35 -4.08
CA SER A 323 9.65 -15.60 -3.43
C SER A 323 9.47 -15.98 -1.99
N TRP A 324 10.49 -16.62 -1.41
CA TRP A 324 10.44 -16.99 0.01
C TRP A 324 10.24 -15.80 0.94
N THR A 325 10.79 -14.63 0.59
CA THR A 325 10.52 -13.39 1.34
C THR A 325 9.03 -13.07 1.37
N HIS A 326 8.30 -13.25 0.26
CA HIS A 326 6.84 -13.02 0.24
C HIS A 326 6.09 -14.02 1.12
N VAL A 327 6.38 -15.32 0.94
CA VAL A 327 5.71 -16.40 1.69
C VAL A 327 5.94 -16.26 3.19
N GLU A 328 7.20 -16.08 3.60
CA GLU A 328 7.56 -15.93 5.01
C GLU A 328 6.98 -14.62 5.60
N SER A 329 6.93 -13.54 4.82
CA SER A 329 6.30 -12.28 5.26
C SER A 329 4.79 -12.41 5.44
N PHE A 330 4.11 -13.16 4.58
CA PHE A 330 2.68 -13.44 4.75
C PHE A 330 2.41 -14.30 5.98
N ARG A 331 3.23 -15.32 6.21
CA ARG A 331 3.18 -16.16 7.42
C ARG A 331 3.37 -15.31 8.69
N MET A 332 4.40 -14.47 8.72
CA MET A 332 4.61 -13.48 9.78
C MET A 332 3.37 -12.59 9.98
N TRP A 333 2.69 -12.23 8.89
CA TRP A 333 1.50 -11.39 8.97
C TRP A 333 0.29 -12.10 9.56
N ILE A 334 0.06 -13.37 9.20
CA ILE A 334 -0.96 -14.22 9.84
C ILE A 334 -0.69 -14.29 11.35
N ASP A 335 0.56 -14.56 11.73
CA ASP A 335 1.02 -14.57 13.12
C ASP A 335 0.75 -13.24 13.85
N HIS A 336 1.01 -12.11 13.18
CA HIS A 336 0.79 -10.78 13.77
C HIS A 336 -0.69 -10.50 14.00
N VAL A 337 -1.52 -10.79 12.98
CA VAL A 337 -2.94 -10.45 12.98
C VAL A 337 -3.76 -11.37 13.90
N PHE A 338 -3.45 -12.67 13.94
CA PHE A 338 -4.24 -13.65 14.70
C PHE A 338 -3.59 -14.13 15.99
N PHE A 339 -2.26 -14.08 16.09
CA PHE A 339 -1.52 -14.75 17.17
C PHE A 339 -0.56 -13.81 17.92
N ASN A 340 -0.81 -12.49 17.84
CA ASN A 340 -0.11 -11.44 18.60
C ASN A 340 1.41 -11.45 18.44
N ARG A 341 1.93 -11.86 17.28
CA ARG A 341 3.37 -11.77 17.01
C ARG A 341 3.85 -10.31 17.09
N PRO A 342 4.87 -10.01 17.91
CA PRO A 342 5.53 -8.70 17.89
C PRO A 342 6.26 -8.49 16.55
N LEU A 343 6.24 -7.25 16.04
CA LEU A 343 6.92 -6.90 14.80
C LEU A 343 8.24 -6.19 15.08
N THR A 344 9.30 -6.62 14.41
CA THR A 344 10.59 -5.94 14.43
C THR A 344 10.51 -4.57 13.75
N ARG A 345 11.26 -3.60 14.25
CA ARG A 345 11.42 -2.26 13.66
C ARG A 345 12.90 -1.96 13.48
N ILE A 346 13.23 -1.30 12.38
CA ILE A 346 14.60 -0.95 12.02
C ILE A 346 14.66 0.55 11.76
N SER A 347 15.67 1.21 12.32
CA SER A 347 16.00 2.60 11.98
C SER A 347 17.44 2.70 11.51
N ILE A 348 17.67 3.40 10.41
CA ILE A 348 19.03 3.81 10.02
C ILE A 348 19.46 4.95 10.94
N GLY A 349 20.63 4.77 11.57
CA GLY A 349 21.27 5.74 12.43
C GLY A 349 22.36 6.53 11.69
N GLU A 350 23.59 6.42 12.17
CA GLU A 350 24.74 7.09 11.58
C GLU A 350 25.09 6.51 10.20
N VAL A 351 25.31 7.42 9.25
CA VAL A 351 25.83 7.12 7.92
C VAL A 351 27.10 7.94 7.71
N ALA A 352 28.25 7.29 7.86
CA ALA A 352 29.56 7.92 7.79
C ALA A 352 30.25 7.57 6.48
N LYS A 353 30.68 8.58 5.73
CA LYS A 353 31.38 8.39 4.45
C LYS A 353 32.86 8.73 4.58
N THR A 354 33.70 7.84 4.06
CA THR A 354 35.11 8.09 3.75
C THR A 354 35.29 8.22 2.23
N SER A 355 36.53 8.46 1.78
CA SER A 355 36.83 8.52 0.34
C SER A 355 36.59 7.20 -0.40
N ASP A 356 36.53 6.07 0.30
CA ASP A 356 36.45 4.74 -0.25
C ASP A 356 35.28 3.89 0.26
N ARG A 357 34.63 4.28 1.37
CA ARG A 357 33.53 3.52 1.97
C ARG A 357 32.38 4.39 2.45
N LEU A 358 31.19 3.81 2.45
CA LEU A 358 30.03 4.31 3.16
C LEU A 358 29.66 3.33 4.28
N ASN A 359 29.86 3.73 5.52
CA ASN A 359 29.51 2.94 6.69
C ASN A 359 28.09 3.29 7.13
N VAL A 360 27.24 2.27 7.29
CA VAL A 360 25.85 2.42 7.68
C VAL A 360 25.64 1.68 8.99
N THR A 361 25.06 2.38 9.97
CA THR A 361 24.61 1.81 11.24
C THR A 361 23.09 1.71 11.26
N ALA A 362 22.57 0.55 11.62
CA ALA A 362 21.15 0.29 11.81
C ALA A 362 20.86 -0.13 13.26
N TYR A 363 19.74 0.33 13.81
CA TYR A 363 19.26 -0.06 15.14
C TYR A 363 18.00 -0.90 14.97
N ILE A 364 17.95 -2.03 15.68
CA ILE A 364 16.84 -2.96 15.66
C ILE A 364 16.10 -2.87 16.98
N ASN A 365 14.80 -2.60 16.92
CA ASN A 365 13.91 -2.61 18.07
C ASN A 365 12.88 -3.72 17.87
N THR A 366 12.88 -4.70 18.77
CA THR A 366 11.95 -5.82 18.75
C THR A 366 11.73 -6.34 20.17
N ASP A 367 10.67 -7.11 20.35
CA ASP A 367 10.36 -7.77 21.63
C ASP A 367 11.39 -8.87 21.94
N THR A 368 11.69 -9.08 23.23
CA THR A 368 12.64 -10.11 23.69
C THR A 368 12.31 -11.55 23.26
N SER A 369 11.03 -11.82 22.96
CA SER A 369 10.53 -13.08 22.41
C SER A 369 10.93 -13.31 20.94
N VAL A 370 11.37 -12.27 20.23
CA VAL A 370 11.75 -12.31 18.82
C VAL A 370 13.27 -12.41 18.70
N GLN A 371 13.75 -13.48 18.06
CA GLN A 371 15.18 -13.74 17.89
C GLN A 371 15.65 -13.21 16.53
N ILE A 372 16.61 -12.27 16.56
CA ILE A 372 17.27 -11.80 15.34
C ILE A 372 18.16 -12.92 14.80
N GLN A 373 17.92 -13.33 13.54
CA GLN A 373 18.66 -14.41 12.88
C GLN A 373 19.75 -13.83 11.97
N ASP A 374 19.41 -12.80 11.21
CA ASP A 374 20.29 -12.20 10.23
C ASP A 374 19.95 -10.72 10.03
N VAL A 375 20.96 -9.91 9.76
CA VAL A 375 20.84 -8.47 9.52
C VAL A 375 21.71 -8.12 8.33
N GLN A 376 21.11 -7.55 7.30
CA GLN A 376 21.76 -7.30 6.02
C GLN A 376 21.68 -5.82 5.66
N LEU A 377 22.78 -5.29 5.13
CA LEU A 377 22.79 -4.06 4.37
C LEU A 377 22.70 -4.41 2.89
N ASN A 378 21.58 -4.05 2.26
CA ASN A 378 21.31 -4.28 0.85
C ASN A 378 21.59 -3.00 0.09
N TYR A 379 22.33 -3.07 -1.01
CA TYR A 379 22.65 -1.89 -1.80
C TYR A 379 22.81 -2.20 -3.28
N THR A 380 22.60 -1.18 -4.10
CA THR A 380 22.88 -1.21 -5.54
C THR A 380 23.34 0.16 -6.00
N ALA A 381 24.14 0.20 -7.07
CA ALA A 381 24.59 1.43 -7.69
C ALA A 381 24.01 1.53 -9.10
N TYR A 382 23.65 2.74 -9.52
CA TYR A 382 22.92 2.95 -10.78
C TYR A 382 23.24 4.32 -11.41
N SER A 383 23.24 4.37 -12.73
CA SER A 383 23.55 5.56 -13.53
C SER A 383 22.38 6.51 -13.67
N ASP A 384 21.16 5.94 -13.71
CA ASP A 384 19.98 6.69 -14.10
C ASP A 384 19.54 7.66 -12.99
N THR A 385 19.51 8.95 -13.29
CA THR A 385 18.90 9.95 -12.40
C THR A 385 17.37 9.85 -12.41
N ASN A 386 16.79 9.11 -13.36
CA ASN A 386 15.37 8.84 -13.52
C ASN A 386 14.98 7.42 -13.06
N TYR A 387 15.34 7.05 -11.83
CA TYR A 387 14.66 5.98 -11.07
C TYR A 387 13.11 6.14 -11.06
N PHE A 388 12.63 7.30 -11.53
CA PHE A 388 11.33 7.92 -11.36
C PHE A 388 10.33 7.76 -12.52
N LYS A 389 10.57 6.89 -13.52
CA LYS A 389 9.59 6.64 -14.60
C LYS A 389 9.24 5.16 -14.70
N SER A 390 8.01 4.80 -14.35
CA SER A 390 7.44 3.45 -14.55
C SER A 390 7.10 3.23 -16.04
N VAL A 391 7.22 1.98 -16.52
CA VAL A 391 7.21 1.57 -17.95
C VAL A 391 5.82 1.15 -18.45
N LEU A 392 4.72 1.55 -17.80
CA LEU A 392 3.37 1.25 -18.31
C LEU A 392 3.02 1.95 -19.65
N LEU A 393 3.93 2.74 -20.21
CA LEU A 393 3.72 3.56 -21.41
C LEU A 393 4.69 3.11 -22.52
N PRO A 394 4.19 2.75 -23.73
CA PRO A 394 5.03 2.36 -24.85
C PRO A 394 6.08 3.44 -25.20
N GLY A 395 7.35 3.04 -25.34
CA GLY A 395 8.43 3.96 -25.75
C GLY A 395 9.09 4.76 -24.62
N MET A 396 8.76 4.50 -23.35
CA MET A 396 9.56 5.02 -22.23
C MET A 396 10.89 4.27 -22.11
N PRO A 397 12.00 4.95 -21.80
CA PRO A 397 13.30 4.30 -21.63
C PRO A 397 13.23 3.28 -20.48
N ASP A 398 13.83 2.11 -20.68
CA ASP A 398 13.99 1.11 -19.62
C ASP A 398 14.64 1.76 -18.40
N SER A 399 13.88 1.93 -17.32
CA SER A 399 14.43 2.45 -16.08
C SER A 399 15.43 1.44 -15.55
N ASN A 400 16.71 1.83 -15.42
CA ASN A 400 17.80 0.92 -15.05
C ASN A 400 17.54 0.19 -13.72
N TYR A 401 16.74 0.76 -12.81
CA TYR A 401 16.47 0.12 -11.52
C TYR A 401 15.76 -1.23 -11.59
N MET A 402 14.94 -1.48 -12.61
CA MET A 402 14.29 -2.78 -12.79
C MET A 402 15.32 -3.88 -13.11
N ASN A 403 16.46 -3.50 -13.65
CA ASN A 403 17.59 -4.37 -13.94
C ASN A 403 18.71 -4.25 -12.89
N ALA A 404 18.51 -3.45 -11.83
CA ALA A 404 19.51 -3.26 -10.80
C ALA A 404 19.76 -4.55 -10.04
N VAL A 405 21.04 -4.88 -9.87
CA VAL A 405 21.46 -6.01 -9.04
C VAL A 405 21.75 -5.48 -7.64
N TRP A 406 20.96 -5.95 -6.69
CA TRP A 406 21.11 -5.68 -5.26
C TRP A 406 22.07 -6.67 -4.63
N VAL A 407 23.10 -6.12 -3.99
CA VAL A 407 24.10 -6.86 -3.22
C VAL A 407 23.71 -6.77 -1.74
N SER A 408 23.74 -7.91 -1.04
CA SER A 408 23.51 -7.98 0.40
C SER A 408 24.83 -8.21 1.12
N THR A 409 25.10 -7.43 2.16
CA THR A 409 26.27 -7.58 3.04
C THR A 409 25.84 -7.75 4.48
N PRO A 410 26.29 -8.82 5.17
CA PRO A 410 25.97 -9.02 6.58
C PRO A 410 26.41 -7.84 7.43
N MET A 411 25.55 -7.41 8.34
CA MET A 411 25.86 -6.40 9.35
C MET A 411 26.35 -7.08 10.63
N THR A 412 27.25 -6.41 11.36
CA THR A 412 27.80 -6.91 12.63
C THR A 412 27.36 -6.01 13.78
N LEU A 413 26.97 -6.60 14.90
CA LEU A 413 26.56 -5.84 16.08
C LEU A 413 27.79 -5.27 16.79
N ASN A 414 27.88 -3.94 16.87
CA ASN A 414 28.94 -3.22 17.55
C ASN A 414 28.38 -1.98 18.26
N GLY A 415 28.69 -1.81 19.55
CA GLY A 415 28.25 -0.65 20.33
C GLY A 415 26.72 -0.45 20.38
N GLY A 416 25.94 -1.53 20.26
CA GLY A 416 24.47 -1.48 20.25
C GLY A 416 23.84 -1.21 18.88
N GLY A 417 24.64 -0.96 17.83
CA GLY A 417 24.18 -0.80 16.45
C GLY A 417 24.72 -1.89 15.53
N TRP A 418 23.94 -2.29 14.52
CA TRP A 418 24.36 -3.20 13.47
C TRP A 418 25.06 -2.40 12.37
N GLN A 419 26.28 -2.78 12.03
CA GLN A 419 27.16 -1.99 11.16
C GLN A 419 27.64 -2.80 9.95
N ALA A 420 27.59 -2.18 8.77
CA ALA A 420 28.23 -2.67 7.55
C ALA A 420 28.71 -1.49 6.70
N GLY A 421 29.67 -1.74 5.80
CA GLY A 421 30.23 -0.71 4.94
C GLY A 421 30.20 -1.08 3.46
N ILE A 422 29.79 -0.15 2.61
CA ILE A 422 29.74 -0.27 1.16
C ILE A 422 31.05 0.26 0.57
N ALA A 423 31.74 -0.53 -0.26
CA ALA A 423 32.97 -0.09 -0.92
C ALA A 423 32.63 0.81 -2.12
N LEU A 424 32.85 2.13 -1.99
CA LEU A 424 32.47 3.12 -2.99
C LEU A 424 33.35 3.06 -4.26
N LYS A 425 34.63 2.74 -4.11
CA LYS A 425 35.57 2.62 -5.27
C LYS A 425 35.23 1.46 -6.20
N ALA A 426 34.51 0.47 -5.71
CA ALA A 426 34.05 -0.67 -6.52
C ALA A 426 32.76 -0.34 -7.29
N LEU A 427 32.11 0.79 -7.00
CA LEU A 427 30.90 1.21 -7.69
C LEU A 427 31.30 1.97 -8.96
N THR A 428 30.77 1.53 -10.09
CA THR A 428 31.02 2.15 -11.42
C THR A 428 30.04 3.28 -11.73
N GLU A 429 29.05 3.48 -10.87
CA GLU A 429 27.90 4.35 -11.09
C GLU A 429 27.93 5.59 -10.20
N THR A 430 27.04 6.56 -10.46
CA THR A 430 27.02 7.85 -9.76
C THR A 430 26.01 7.94 -8.61
N ASN A 431 25.01 7.07 -8.59
CA ASN A 431 24.00 6.99 -7.55
C ASN A 431 24.11 5.68 -6.76
N LEU A 432 23.65 5.73 -5.51
CA LEU A 432 23.57 4.59 -4.62
C LEU A 432 22.16 4.51 -4.02
N ALA A 433 21.60 3.31 -4.00
CA ALA A 433 20.42 2.97 -3.24
C ALA A 433 20.78 1.92 -2.20
N TYR A 434 20.27 2.05 -0.96
CA TYR A 434 20.52 1.07 0.10
C TYR A 434 19.40 1.01 1.14
N PHE A 435 19.23 -0.15 1.77
CA PHE A 435 18.33 -0.36 2.90
C PHE A 435 18.87 -1.45 3.83
N ALA A 436 18.50 -1.40 5.11
CA ALA A 436 18.75 -2.48 6.05
C ALA A 436 17.55 -3.44 6.08
N SER A 437 17.82 -4.74 6.12
CA SER A 437 16.81 -5.77 6.34
C SER A 437 17.19 -6.69 7.49
N VAL A 438 16.17 -7.27 8.11
CA VAL A 438 16.30 -8.21 9.22
C VAL A 438 15.50 -9.45 8.90
N LYS A 439 16.12 -10.62 9.09
CA LYS A 439 15.43 -11.90 9.22
C LYS A 439 15.33 -12.22 10.70
N ASP A 440 14.13 -12.41 11.21
CA ASP A 440 13.88 -12.76 12.60
C ASP A 440 13.14 -14.10 12.74
N ARG A 441 13.03 -14.59 13.97
CA ARG A 441 12.32 -15.83 14.31
C ARG A 441 11.49 -15.63 15.56
N TYR A 442 10.22 -16.01 15.49
CA TYR A 442 9.29 -16.05 16.61
C TYR A 442 8.49 -17.34 16.53
N ASN A 443 8.42 -18.10 17.63
CA ASN A 443 7.78 -19.42 17.68
C ASN A 443 8.17 -20.33 16.50
N ASN A 444 9.48 -20.45 16.26
CA ASN A 444 10.09 -21.18 15.15
C ASN A 444 9.79 -20.67 13.72
N ARG A 445 8.94 -19.66 13.56
CA ARG A 445 8.57 -19.09 12.26
C ARG A 445 9.35 -17.83 11.93
N ILE A 446 9.83 -17.79 10.69
CA ILE A 446 10.59 -16.68 10.15
C ILE A 446 9.71 -15.46 9.95
N GLY A 447 10.26 -14.27 10.22
CA GLY A 447 9.73 -13.00 9.80
C GLY A 447 10.80 -12.14 9.14
N HIS A 448 10.34 -11.08 8.49
CA HIS A 448 11.18 -10.14 7.75
C HIS A 448 10.80 -8.73 8.12
N ALA A 449 11.79 -7.84 8.23
CA ALA A 449 11.57 -6.41 8.36
C ALA A 449 12.58 -5.66 7.47
N SER A 450 12.21 -4.50 6.97
CA SER A 450 13.11 -3.64 6.19
C SER A 450 12.90 -2.17 6.49
N THR A 451 13.96 -1.38 6.35
CA THR A 451 13.83 0.07 6.25
C THR A 451 13.31 0.46 4.87
N SER A 452 12.81 1.69 4.74
CA SER A 452 12.68 2.32 3.43
C SER A 452 14.03 2.36 2.70
N ILE A 453 13.98 2.38 1.37
CA ILE A 453 15.17 2.51 0.54
C ILE A 453 15.65 3.96 0.58
N ASN A 454 16.93 4.14 0.91
CA ASN A 454 17.61 5.42 0.87
C ASN A 454 18.27 5.59 -0.49
N TYR A 455 18.10 6.77 -1.11
CA TYR A 455 18.67 7.11 -2.40
C TYR A 455 19.58 8.33 -2.28
N GLY A 456 20.65 8.37 -3.06
CA GLY A 456 21.42 9.60 -3.20
C GLY A 456 22.59 9.50 -4.18
N LEU A 457 23.08 10.66 -4.57
CA LEU A 457 24.35 10.78 -5.29
C LEU A 457 25.47 10.29 -4.39
N ILE A 458 26.33 9.40 -4.89
CA ILE A 458 27.50 8.92 -4.15
C ILE A 458 28.36 10.10 -3.70
N SER A 459 28.48 11.16 -4.49
CA SER A 459 29.21 12.38 -4.14
C SER A 459 28.64 13.12 -2.92
N GLY A 460 27.31 13.11 -2.71
CA GLY A 460 26.62 13.88 -1.68
C GLY A 460 26.13 13.08 -0.47
N ILE A 461 26.11 11.74 -0.53
CA ILE A 461 25.76 10.91 0.63
C ILE A 461 26.86 11.06 1.71
N GLY A 462 26.49 11.29 2.97
CA GLY A 462 27.41 11.24 4.12
C GLY A 462 28.40 12.41 4.26
N THR A 463 28.07 13.62 3.79
CA THR A 463 28.94 14.80 3.95
C THR A 463 29.03 15.29 5.41
N GLU A 464 30.15 14.93 6.04
CA GLU A 464 30.86 15.48 7.21
C GLU A 464 30.05 16.09 8.38
N SER A 465 29.89 15.32 9.44
CA SER A 465 29.69 15.83 10.82
C SER A 465 31.04 16.14 11.47
N GLY A 466 31.49 17.39 11.35
CA GLY A 466 32.53 17.96 12.23
C GLY A 466 31.95 18.37 13.60
N PRO A 467 32.72 18.29 14.69
CA PRO A 467 32.23 18.63 16.02
C PRO A 467 32.07 20.14 16.17
N GLY A 468 30.91 20.61 16.64
CA GLY A 468 30.80 21.96 17.21
C GLY A 468 29.78 22.93 16.61
N ARG A 469 28.79 22.48 15.82
CA ARG A 469 27.61 23.32 15.56
C ARG A 469 26.44 22.84 16.40
N LYS A 470 26.03 23.66 17.39
CA LYS A 470 24.77 23.45 18.14
C LYS A 470 23.69 23.05 17.13
N GLU A 471 23.12 21.86 17.31
CA GLU A 471 22.04 21.35 16.48
C GLU A 471 20.90 22.37 16.48
N GLN A 472 20.65 23.00 15.32
CA GLN A 472 19.36 23.63 15.10
C GLN A 472 18.39 22.49 14.80
N THR A 473 17.67 22.05 15.84
CA THR A 473 16.50 21.19 15.66
C THR A 473 15.40 22.01 14.99
N GLY A 474 15.09 21.75 13.71
CA GLY A 474 14.02 22.45 13.00
C GLY A 474 14.00 22.19 11.50
N PHE A 475 12.91 22.56 10.84
CA PHE A 475 12.82 22.62 9.38
C PHE A 475 12.56 24.07 9.00
N THR A 476 13.18 24.53 7.91
CA THR A 476 12.99 25.91 7.46
C THR A 476 12.50 25.93 6.01
N ILE A 477 11.47 26.72 5.74
CA ILE A 477 10.93 26.94 4.39
C ILE A 477 11.19 28.39 4.00
N HIS A 478 11.90 28.57 2.90
CA HIS A 478 12.14 29.86 2.27
C HIS A 478 11.52 29.85 0.87
N CYS A 479 10.99 30.99 0.43
CA CYS A 479 10.48 31.18 -0.92
C CYS A 479 11.08 32.50 -1.44
N ALA A 480 11.85 32.44 -2.51
CA ALA A 480 12.55 33.59 -3.09
C ALA A 480 12.57 33.52 -4.63
N PRO A 481 12.25 34.62 -5.34
CA PRO A 481 11.68 35.86 -4.81
C PRO A 481 10.29 35.63 -4.18
N ASN A 482 9.85 36.53 -3.31
CA ASN A 482 8.51 36.53 -2.74
C ASN A 482 8.17 37.96 -2.26
N PRO A 483 7.30 38.71 -2.97
CA PRO A 483 6.47 38.28 -4.10
C PRO A 483 7.27 37.88 -5.37
N PHE A 484 6.68 37.05 -6.24
CA PHE A 484 7.34 36.48 -7.45
C PHE A 484 6.46 36.55 -8.70
N ASN A 485 7.07 36.51 -9.91
CA ASN A 485 6.35 36.54 -11.20
C ASN A 485 7.09 35.76 -12.31
N PRO A 486 6.52 34.67 -12.85
CA PRO A 486 5.74 33.66 -12.14
C PRO A 486 6.67 32.63 -11.46
N LEU A 487 7.99 32.86 -11.45
CA LEU A 487 8.98 31.89 -10.98
C LEU A 487 9.48 32.22 -9.56
N ALA A 488 9.37 31.27 -8.65
CA ALA A 488 9.96 31.28 -7.31
C ALA A 488 10.75 30.00 -7.04
N THR A 489 11.83 30.12 -6.28
CA THR A 489 12.54 28.99 -5.70
C THR A 489 12.12 28.82 -4.25
N ILE A 490 11.52 27.67 -3.95
CA ILE A 490 11.21 27.23 -2.60
C ILE A 490 12.40 26.42 -2.10
N THR A 491 13.06 26.92 -1.05
CA THR A 491 14.17 26.22 -0.39
C THR A 491 13.65 25.59 0.90
N VAL A 492 13.90 24.30 1.07
CA VAL A 492 13.54 23.53 2.26
C VAL A 492 14.83 23.06 2.92
N ASP A 493 15.10 23.58 4.11
CA ASP A 493 16.23 23.15 4.92
C ASP A 493 15.79 22.06 5.89
N ILE A 494 16.37 20.88 5.72
CA ILE A 494 16.08 19.67 6.48
C ILE A 494 17.20 19.47 7.49
N HIS A 495 16.86 19.52 8.79
CA HIS A 495 17.85 19.35 9.86
C HIS A 495 17.74 18.01 10.60
N SER A 496 16.71 17.20 10.32
CA SER A 496 16.54 15.83 10.83
C SER A 496 15.82 14.93 9.81
N PRO A 497 16.15 13.63 9.69
CA PRO A 497 15.49 12.75 8.74
C PRO A 497 14.01 12.49 9.05
N ALA A 498 13.15 12.74 8.06
CA ALA A 498 11.72 12.37 8.08
C ALA A 498 11.24 12.15 6.64
N ALA A 499 10.06 11.56 6.43
CA ALA A 499 9.41 11.60 5.12
C ALA A 499 8.86 13.00 4.87
N HIS A 500 9.06 13.55 3.66
CA HIS A 500 8.76 14.95 3.36
C HIS A 500 7.86 15.12 2.14
N SER A 501 6.72 15.78 2.34
CA SER A 501 5.90 16.31 1.25
C SER A 501 5.78 17.83 1.37
N LEU A 502 6.02 18.52 0.25
CA LEU A 502 5.84 19.96 0.11
C LEU A 502 4.59 20.22 -0.76
N SER A 503 3.56 20.83 -0.19
CA SER A 503 2.31 21.15 -0.88
C SER A 503 2.08 22.66 -0.92
N ILE A 504 1.49 23.16 -2.00
CA ILE A 504 1.05 24.55 -2.14
C ILE A 504 -0.47 24.58 -2.14
N PHE A 505 -1.06 25.48 -1.36
CA PHE A 505 -2.49 25.71 -1.29
C PHE A 505 -2.83 27.16 -1.67
N ASN A 506 -4.00 27.39 -2.26
CA ASN A 506 -4.50 28.76 -2.46
C ASN A 506 -5.15 29.32 -1.18
N SER A 507 -5.61 30.57 -1.24
CA SER A 507 -6.29 31.25 -0.13
C SER A 507 -7.59 30.56 0.35
N ARG A 508 -8.20 29.70 -0.47
CA ARG A 508 -9.37 28.88 -0.12
C ARG A 508 -9.00 27.52 0.48
N GLY A 509 -7.70 27.25 0.67
CA GLY A 509 -7.21 25.96 1.17
C GLY A 509 -7.23 24.83 0.14
N MET A 510 -7.49 25.13 -1.13
CA MET A 510 -7.43 24.12 -2.20
C MET A 510 -5.98 23.82 -2.57
N LEU A 511 -5.66 22.54 -2.73
CA LEU A 511 -4.34 22.08 -3.15
C LEU A 511 -4.06 22.52 -4.59
N ILE A 512 -2.89 23.12 -4.81
CA ILE A 512 -2.42 23.62 -6.10
C ILE A 512 -1.39 22.68 -6.71
N ARG A 513 -0.40 22.27 -5.92
CA ARG A 513 0.69 21.39 -6.37
C ARG A 513 1.37 20.75 -5.17
N THR A 514 1.88 19.53 -5.33
CA THR A 514 2.70 18.85 -4.33
C THR A 514 3.98 18.35 -4.98
N TRP A 515 5.08 18.41 -4.23
CA TRP A 515 6.35 17.76 -4.52
C TRP A 515 6.71 16.84 -3.36
N PHE A 516 7.21 15.66 -3.66
CA PHE A 516 7.83 14.77 -2.68
C PHE A 516 9.34 14.99 -2.72
N ILE A 517 9.94 15.28 -1.58
CA ILE A 517 11.38 15.49 -1.51
C ILE A 517 12.03 14.12 -1.42
N ALA A 518 12.72 13.73 -2.48
CA ALA A 518 13.22 12.37 -2.69
C ALA A 518 14.28 11.87 -1.69
N SER A 519 14.79 12.78 -0.87
CA SER A 519 15.82 12.48 0.10
C SER A 519 15.36 12.96 1.47
N THR A 520 15.39 12.04 2.42
CA THR A 520 15.16 12.30 3.85
C THR A 520 16.45 12.75 4.55
N ALA A 521 17.55 12.93 3.81
CA ALA A 521 18.82 13.33 4.38
C ALA A 521 18.78 14.78 4.88
N LYS A 522 19.65 15.09 5.84
CA LYS A 522 19.92 16.48 6.23
C LYS A 522 20.49 17.22 5.03
N GLY A 523 19.91 18.36 4.68
CA GLY A 523 20.30 19.10 3.48
C GLY A 523 19.37 20.25 3.13
N SER A 524 19.77 21.03 2.13
CA SER A 524 18.96 22.13 1.59
C SER A 524 18.44 21.74 0.22
N TYR A 525 17.11 21.68 0.07
CA TYR A 525 16.43 21.23 -1.14
C TYR A 525 15.78 22.40 -1.83
N LYS A 526 15.99 22.54 -3.15
CA LYS A 526 15.43 23.63 -3.95
C LYS A 526 14.38 23.10 -4.91
N ILE A 527 13.18 23.63 -4.82
CA ILE A 527 12.03 23.31 -5.68
C ILE A 527 11.63 24.60 -6.39
N THR A 528 11.58 24.57 -7.72
CA THR A 528 11.10 25.71 -8.50
C THR A 528 9.61 25.61 -8.72
N TRP A 529 8.89 26.68 -8.38
CA TRP A 529 7.48 26.84 -8.70
C TRP A 529 7.30 27.98 -9.70
N ASP A 530 6.60 27.71 -10.79
CA ASP A 530 6.38 28.57 -11.95
C ASP A 530 4.97 29.17 -11.98
N GLY A 531 4.27 29.19 -10.83
CA GLY A 531 2.91 29.70 -10.75
C GLY A 531 1.89 28.83 -11.49
N ARG A 532 2.19 27.55 -11.73
CA ARG A 532 1.26 26.57 -12.31
C ARG A 532 0.79 25.54 -11.28
N ASN A 533 -0.43 25.06 -11.44
CA ASN A 533 -0.96 23.94 -10.67
C ASN A 533 -0.44 22.59 -11.22
N CYS A 534 -0.88 21.48 -10.62
CA CYS A 534 -0.53 20.14 -11.07
C CYS A 534 -0.87 19.90 -12.56
N ASN A 535 -1.94 20.48 -13.08
CA ASN A 535 -2.40 20.30 -14.47
C ASN A 535 -1.63 21.19 -15.47
N GLY A 536 -0.52 21.81 -15.07
CA GLY A 536 0.24 22.74 -15.90
C GLY A 536 -0.49 24.07 -16.18
N ASN A 537 -1.65 24.30 -15.58
CA ASN A 537 -2.41 25.53 -15.78
C ASN A 537 -1.89 26.63 -14.84
N ALA A 538 -1.70 27.83 -15.39
CA ALA A 538 -1.23 28.96 -14.61
C ALA A 538 -2.31 29.44 -13.63
N VAL A 539 -1.97 29.54 -12.35
CA VAL A 539 -2.90 29.93 -11.28
C VAL A 539 -3.03 31.45 -11.16
N ALA A 540 -4.10 31.93 -10.53
CA ALA A 540 -4.37 33.36 -10.39
C ALA A 540 -3.29 34.06 -9.53
N GLY A 541 -3.02 35.35 -9.77
CA GLY A 541 -2.22 36.16 -8.85
C GLY A 541 -2.87 36.17 -7.46
N GLY A 542 -2.07 36.10 -6.40
CA GLY A 542 -2.60 36.08 -5.04
C GLY A 542 -1.72 35.39 -4.00
N LEU A 543 -2.29 35.22 -2.81
CA LEU A 543 -1.65 34.57 -1.67
C LEU A 543 -1.78 33.05 -1.74
N TYR A 544 -0.66 32.38 -1.55
CA TYR A 544 -0.52 30.93 -1.46
C TYR A 544 0.15 30.52 -0.16
N LEU A 545 -0.18 29.32 0.31
CA LEU A 545 0.42 28.70 1.48
C LEU A 545 1.24 27.49 1.05
N ILE A 546 2.56 27.58 1.19
CA ILE A 546 3.46 26.44 1.10
C ILE A 546 3.40 25.71 2.43
N ARG A 547 3.18 24.40 2.41
CA ARG A 547 3.14 23.51 3.58
C ARG A 547 4.18 22.42 3.38
N LEU A 548 4.98 22.17 4.41
CA LEU A 548 5.86 21.00 4.50
C LEU A 548 5.33 20.10 5.61
N ILE A 549 5.15 18.82 5.33
CA ILE A 549 4.91 17.79 6.35
C ILE A 549 6.23 17.06 6.54
N ALA A 550 6.70 16.98 7.79
CA ALA A 550 7.95 16.33 8.17
C ALA A 550 7.69 15.46 9.41
N GLY A 551 7.38 14.18 9.19
CA GLY A 551 6.92 13.29 10.26
C GLY A 551 5.59 13.78 10.85
N ASP A 552 5.56 14.04 12.17
CA ASP A 552 4.41 14.57 12.91
C ASP A 552 4.29 16.10 12.89
N LYS A 553 5.28 16.80 12.32
CA LYS A 553 5.34 18.27 12.32
C LYS A 553 4.90 18.85 10.97
N VAL A 554 4.17 19.97 11.05
CA VAL A 554 3.72 20.73 9.89
C VAL A 554 4.34 22.12 9.93
N TYR A 555 5.08 22.47 8.88
CA TYR A 555 5.65 23.79 8.67
C TYR A 555 4.91 24.50 7.54
N SER A 556 4.80 25.83 7.60
CA SER A 556 4.12 26.59 6.56
C SER A 556 4.75 27.94 6.29
N ARG A 557 4.73 28.37 5.03
CA ARG A 557 5.26 29.65 4.57
C ARG A 557 4.32 30.27 3.54
N LYS A 558 4.09 31.58 3.63
CA LYS A 558 3.30 32.32 2.64
C LYS A 558 4.13 32.60 1.39
N ALA A 559 3.51 32.50 0.22
CA ALA A 559 4.07 32.93 -1.07
C ALA A 559 3.06 33.82 -1.79
N VAL A 560 3.52 34.89 -2.45
CA VAL A 560 2.68 35.86 -3.15
C VAL A 560 3.05 35.88 -4.62
N LEU A 561 2.15 35.36 -5.46
CA LEU A 561 2.30 35.39 -6.91
C LEU A 561 1.76 36.72 -7.43
N LEU A 562 2.63 37.49 -8.09
CA LEU A 562 2.27 38.67 -8.86
C LEU A 562 1.99 38.22 -10.29
N ARG A 563 0.84 38.60 -10.82
CA ARG A 563 0.44 38.29 -12.19
C ARG A 563 -0.23 39.48 -12.83
#